data_AF-A0AAU7ZRW1-F1
#
_entry.id   AF-A0AAU7ZRW1-F1
#
_cell.length_a   1.000
_cell.length_b   1.000
_cell.length_c   1.000
_cell.angle_alpha   90.00
_cell.angle_beta   90.00
_cell.angle_gamma   90.00
#
_symmetry.space_group_name_H-M   'P 1'
#
loop_
_entity.id
_entity.type
_entity.pdbx_description
1 polymer ?
#
loop_
_entity_poly.entity_id
_entity_poly.type
_entity_poly.pdbx_seq_one_letter_code
_entity_poly.pdbx_strand_id
1 'polypeptide(L)'
;MSHDDKMQLHPKKILLPVDFSPSSDAALKTATEFAQHFQSQLVLLNILPVIPIVSADEFSSCYFPQQEFLEEAKKKASERLATCTHHLAGMGVQASSLVEVGNDIVGNLLMVIDREHIDMVVISTHGTSGWRPTVFGSIAEKVVRLAKCPILLLRSAKAG
;
A
#
# COMPACT_ATOMS: atom_id res chain seq x y z
N MET A 1 -11.42 25.13 -31.35
CA MET A 1 -10.57 24.19 -30.60
C MET A 1 -11.39 23.67 -29.43
N SER A 2 -11.87 22.43 -29.54
CA SER A 2 -12.86 21.80 -28.67
C SER A 2 -12.36 21.66 -27.22
N HIS A 3 -13.16 22.12 -26.27
CA HIS A 3 -12.94 22.08 -24.83
C HIS A 3 -13.37 20.76 -24.17
N ASP A 4 -13.39 19.65 -24.91
CA ASP A 4 -14.08 18.41 -24.50
C ASP A 4 -13.24 17.14 -24.66
N ASP A 5 -11.93 17.23 -24.43
CA ASP A 5 -11.14 16.03 -24.12
C ASP A 5 -11.22 15.78 -22.59
N LYS A 6 -12.43 15.46 -22.12
CA LYS A 6 -12.62 15.00 -20.75
C LYS A 6 -11.83 13.70 -20.61
N MET A 7 -10.70 13.77 -19.91
CA MET A 7 -9.93 12.60 -19.52
C MET A 7 -10.84 11.65 -18.72
N GLN A 8 -11.46 10.70 -19.41
CA GLN A 8 -12.24 9.65 -18.78
C GLN A 8 -11.24 8.70 -18.13
N LEU A 9 -11.00 8.92 -16.84
CA LEU A 9 -10.21 8.05 -15.99
C LEU A 9 -10.88 6.67 -15.94
N HIS A 10 -10.33 5.73 -16.71
CA HIS A 10 -10.65 4.31 -16.65
C HIS A 10 -9.39 3.55 -16.21
N PRO A 11 -9.04 3.58 -14.91
CA PRO A 11 -7.86 2.88 -14.44
C PRO A 11 -8.04 1.37 -14.68
N LYS A 12 -7.07 0.71 -15.31
CA LYS A 12 -7.10 -0.76 -15.48
C LYS A 12 -6.46 -1.45 -14.28
N LYS A 13 -5.45 -0.83 -13.68
CA LYS A 13 -4.80 -1.30 -12.44
C LYS A 13 -4.81 -0.24 -11.37
N ILE A 14 -5.42 -0.59 -10.23
CA ILE A 14 -5.46 0.25 -9.04
C ILE A 14 -4.50 -0.35 -8.00
N LEU A 15 -3.57 0.43 -7.50
CA LEU A 15 -2.68 0.03 -6.39
C LEU A 15 -3.28 0.49 -5.07
N LEU A 16 -3.31 -0.39 -4.08
CA LEU A 16 -3.60 -0.07 -2.69
C LEU A 16 -2.44 -0.51 -1.80
N PRO A 17 -1.69 0.43 -1.21
CA PRO A 17 -0.77 0.14 -0.13
C PRO A 17 -1.55 -0.31 1.12
N VAL A 18 -1.18 -1.45 1.68
CA VAL A 18 -1.79 -2.05 2.86
C VAL A 18 -0.73 -2.21 3.94
N ASP A 19 -0.92 -1.52 5.06
CA ASP A 19 -0.09 -1.65 6.26
C ASP A 19 -0.84 -2.36 7.40
N PHE A 20 -2.02 -2.88 7.10
CA PHE A 20 -2.93 -3.57 7.99
C PHE A 20 -3.40 -2.74 9.20
N SER A 21 -3.39 -1.42 9.05
CA SER A 21 -4.04 -0.52 9.98
C SER A 21 -5.54 -0.45 9.69
N PRO A 22 -6.36 -0.01 10.67
CA PRO A 22 -7.78 0.27 10.43
C PRO A 22 -8.01 1.24 9.26
N SER A 23 -7.04 2.12 9.00
CA SER A 23 -7.10 3.07 7.90
C SER A 23 -6.88 2.40 6.54
N SER A 24 -5.97 1.43 6.44
CA SER A 24 -5.80 0.66 5.20
C SER A 24 -6.98 -0.27 4.96
N ASP A 25 -7.62 -0.79 6.01
CA ASP A 25 -8.82 -1.62 5.89
C ASP A 25 -10.01 -0.81 5.36
N ALA A 26 -10.20 0.42 5.87
CA ALA A 26 -11.19 1.34 5.32
C ALA A 26 -10.89 1.68 3.85
N ALA A 27 -9.62 1.88 3.51
CA ALA A 27 -9.19 2.13 2.14
C ALA A 27 -9.42 0.93 1.21
N LEU A 28 -9.27 -0.30 1.71
CA LEU A 28 -9.57 -1.53 0.97
C LEU A 28 -11.04 -1.57 0.53
N LYS A 29 -11.98 -1.17 1.40
CA LYS A 29 -13.40 -1.10 1.03
C LYS A 29 -13.62 -0.17 -0.16
N THR A 30 -13.12 1.06 -0.09
CA THR A 30 -13.29 2.04 -1.18
C THR A 30 -12.55 1.61 -2.46
N ALA A 31 -11.35 1.06 -2.35
CA ALA A 31 -10.62 0.53 -3.51
C ALA A 31 -11.37 -0.62 -4.19
N THR A 32 -12.08 -1.45 -3.41
CA THR A 32 -12.94 -2.52 -3.91
C THR A 32 -14.11 -1.94 -4.72
N GLU A 33 -14.80 -0.94 -4.18
CA GLU A 33 -15.92 -0.27 -4.86
C GLU A 33 -15.45 0.36 -6.20
N PHE A 34 -14.27 0.98 -6.22
CA PHE A 34 -13.66 1.51 -7.44
C PHE A 34 -13.29 0.40 -8.44
N ALA A 35 -12.66 -0.67 -7.98
CA ALA A 35 -12.28 -1.79 -8.84
C ALA A 35 -13.52 -2.46 -9.46
N GLN A 36 -14.63 -2.58 -8.72
CA GLN A 36 -15.89 -3.08 -9.26
C GLN A 36 -16.48 -2.11 -10.30
N HIS A 37 -16.51 -0.82 -9.99
CA HIS A 37 -17.08 0.20 -10.88
C HIS A 37 -16.35 0.30 -12.22
N PHE A 38 -15.02 0.30 -12.19
CA PHE A 38 -14.17 0.43 -13.37
C PHE A 38 -13.75 -0.91 -13.99
N GLN A 39 -14.15 -2.03 -13.37
CA GLN A 39 -13.70 -3.38 -13.74
C GLN A 39 -12.16 -3.49 -13.75
N SER A 40 -11.50 -2.81 -12.81
CA SER A 40 -10.05 -2.77 -12.68
C SER A 40 -9.53 -3.96 -11.90
N GLN A 41 -8.28 -4.33 -12.17
CA GLN A 41 -7.50 -5.18 -11.27
C GLN A 41 -7.07 -4.36 -10.04
N LEU A 42 -7.29 -4.90 -8.84
CA LEU A 42 -6.79 -4.33 -7.60
C LEU A 42 -5.47 -5.00 -7.18
N VAL A 43 -4.41 -4.22 -7.06
CA VAL A 43 -3.08 -4.67 -6.62
C VAL A 43 -2.88 -4.25 -5.17
N LEU A 44 -2.78 -5.21 -4.26
CA LEU A 44 -2.49 -4.96 -2.85
C LEU A 44 -0.97 -5.00 -2.62
N LEU A 45 -0.41 -3.99 -1.97
CA LEU A 45 1.03 -3.90 -1.72
C LEU A 45 1.32 -3.74 -0.23
N ASN A 46 2.08 -4.65 0.35
CA ASN A 46 2.69 -4.46 1.67
C ASN A 46 4.20 -4.25 1.51
N ILE A 47 4.77 -3.25 2.19
CA ILE A 47 6.21 -2.99 2.18
C ILE A 47 6.74 -3.18 3.60
N LEU A 48 7.64 -4.14 3.77
CA LEU A 48 8.26 -4.47 5.04
C LEU A 48 9.56 -3.67 5.23
N PRO A 49 9.67 -2.85 6.30
CA PRO A 49 10.92 -2.18 6.62
C PRO A 49 11.96 -3.18 7.15
N VAL A 50 13.22 -2.96 6.79
CA VAL A 50 14.38 -3.69 7.32
C VAL A 50 14.95 -2.91 8.50
N ILE A 51 14.49 -3.22 9.71
CA ILE A 51 14.99 -2.56 10.93
C ILE A 51 16.43 -3.04 11.19
N PRO A 52 17.45 -2.18 11.18
CA PRO A 52 18.78 -2.55 11.65
C PRO A 52 18.73 -2.73 13.17
N ILE A 53 19.08 -3.92 13.67
CA ILE A 53 19.25 -4.14 15.11
C ILE A 53 20.59 -3.49 15.49
N VAL A 54 20.54 -2.34 16.18
CA VAL A 54 21.73 -1.75 16.79
C VAL A 54 21.89 -2.39 18.16
N SER A 55 22.78 -3.36 18.30
CA SER A 55 23.14 -3.90 19.61
C SER A 55 24.02 -2.90 20.36
N ALA A 56 23.66 -2.59 21.61
CA ALA A 56 24.39 -1.65 22.46
C ALA A 56 25.78 -2.16 22.90
N ASP A 57 26.12 -3.42 22.64
CA ASP A 57 27.44 -4.00 22.91
C ASP A 57 28.26 -4.13 21.62
N GLU A 58 29.33 -3.35 21.52
CA GLU A 58 30.28 -3.30 20.40
C GLU A 58 31.14 -4.57 20.24
N PHE A 59 30.83 -5.71 20.89
CA PHE A 59 31.72 -6.87 20.86
C PHE A 59 31.09 -8.26 20.83
N SER A 60 29.84 -8.38 20.38
CA SER A 60 29.32 -9.70 20.01
C SER A 60 28.42 -9.57 18.79
N SER A 61 28.94 -9.95 17.63
CA SER A 61 28.16 -10.21 16.43
C SER A 61 27.28 -11.44 16.67
N CYS A 62 26.25 -11.26 17.49
CA CYS A 62 25.13 -12.17 17.57
C CYS A 62 24.40 -12.05 16.23
N TYR A 63 24.63 -13.03 15.37
CA TYR A 63 23.76 -13.37 14.24
C TYR A 63 22.35 -13.69 14.79
N PHE A 64 21.58 -12.67 15.17
CA PHE A 64 20.14 -12.81 15.09
C PHE A 64 19.85 -13.04 13.60
N PRO A 65 19.18 -14.13 13.21
CA PRO A 65 18.93 -14.40 11.80
C PRO A 65 17.90 -13.39 11.31
N GLN A 66 18.40 -12.20 10.93
CA GLN A 66 17.66 -11.13 10.28
C GLN A 66 16.88 -11.69 9.08
N GLN A 67 17.45 -12.71 8.44
CA GLN A 67 16.82 -13.49 7.39
C GLN A 67 15.57 -14.24 7.88
N GLU A 68 15.64 -15.05 8.94
CA GLU A 68 14.49 -15.84 9.41
C GLU A 68 13.34 -14.96 9.90
N PHE A 69 13.65 -13.88 10.62
CA PHE A 69 12.63 -12.91 11.05
C PHE A 69 11.97 -12.23 9.85
N LEU A 70 12.75 -11.81 8.86
CA LEU A 70 12.24 -11.19 7.64
C LEU A 70 11.40 -12.18 6.82
N GLU A 71 11.83 -13.44 6.68
CA GLU A 71 11.08 -14.46 5.97
C GLU A 71 9.76 -14.78 6.68
N GLU A 72 9.75 -14.85 8.01
CA GLU A 72 8.51 -15.02 8.79
C GLU A 72 7.58 -13.80 8.63
N ALA A 73 8.13 -12.58 8.63
CA ALA A 73 7.35 -11.36 8.38
C ALA A 73 6.76 -11.34 6.97
N LYS A 74 7.54 -11.71 5.94
CA LYS A 74 7.08 -11.85 4.55
C LYS A 74 5.98 -12.89 4.44
N LYS A 75 6.15 -14.05 5.09
CA LYS A 75 5.16 -15.13 5.10
C LYS A 75 3.83 -14.64 5.70
N LYS A 76 3.87 -14.04 6.90
CA LYS A 76 2.67 -13.47 7.54
C LYS A 76 1.99 -12.41 6.69
N ALA A 77 2.76 -11.49 6.10
CA ALA A 77 2.21 -10.46 5.22
C ALA A 77 1.53 -11.10 3.99
N SER A 78 2.17 -12.10 3.38
CA SER A 78 1.64 -12.82 2.22
C SER A 78 0.34 -13.57 2.55
N GLU A 79 0.27 -14.26 3.69
CA GLU A 79 -0.92 -14.97 4.16
C GLU A 79 -2.11 -14.01 4.39
N ARG A 80 -1.84 -12.85 5.00
CA ARG A 80 -2.87 -11.83 5.23
C ARG A 80 -3.37 -11.22 3.92
N LEU A 81 -2.46 -10.90 3.00
CA LEU A 81 -2.83 -10.41 1.68
C LEU A 81 -3.60 -11.46 0.87
N ALA A 82 -3.22 -12.74 0.95
CA ALA A 82 -3.94 -13.84 0.31
C ALA A 82 -5.38 -13.97 0.85
N THR A 83 -5.57 -13.74 2.15
CA THR A 83 -6.91 -13.69 2.75
C THR A 83 -7.73 -12.53 2.15
N CYS A 84 -7.13 -11.35 2.01
CA CYS A 84 -7.79 -10.20 1.37
C CYS A 84 -8.14 -10.48 -0.09
N THR A 85 -7.20 -11.02 -0.90
CA THR A 85 -7.46 -11.31 -2.32
C THR A 85 -8.51 -12.40 -2.50
N HIS A 86 -8.55 -13.42 -1.65
CA HIS A 86 -9.60 -14.43 -1.67
C HIS A 86 -10.98 -13.83 -1.37
N HIS A 87 -11.08 -12.96 -0.37
CA HIS A 87 -12.32 -12.23 -0.06
C HIS A 87 -12.77 -11.34 -1.24
N LEU A 88 -11.84 -10.61 -1.87
CA LEU A 88 -12.11 -9.79 -3.05
C LEU A 88 -12.61 -10.61 -4.25
N ALA A 89 -12.05 -11.81 -4.45
CA ALA A 89 -12.51 -12.71 -5.49
C ALA A 89 -13.97 -13.16 -5.27
N GLY A 90 -14.37 -13.40 -4.02
CA GLY A 90 -15.77 -13.66 -3.65
C GLY A 90 -16.72 -12.48 -3.94
N MET A 91 -16.18 -11.27 -4.06
CA MET A 91 -16.91 -10.05 -4.44
C MET A 91 -16.83 -9.75 -5.96
N GLY A 92 -16.24 -10.65 -6.76
CA GLY A 92 -16.09 -10.48 -8.20
C GLY A 92 -14.98 -9.51 -8.63
N VAL A 93 -14.04 -9.18 -7.73
CA VAL A 93 -12.91 -8.29 -8.03
C VAL A 93 -11.66 -9.10 -8.36
N GLN A 94 -11.04 -8.83 -9.50
CA GLN A 94 -9.73 -9.38 -9.82
C GLN A 94 -8.68 -8.72 -8.93
N ALA A 95 -7.99 -9.51 -8.12
CA ALA A 95 -6.99 -8.99 -7.19
C ALA A 95 -5.68 -9.77 -7.23
N SER A 96 -4.57 -9.07 -7.04
CA SER A 96 -3.23 -9.62 -6.86
C SER A 96 -2.53 -8.95 -5.68
N SER A 97 -1.53 -9.60 -5.10
CA SER A 97 -0.79 -9.07 -3.95
C SER A 97 0.71 -9.11 -4.14
N LEU A 98 1.40 -8.10 -3.61
CA LEU A 98 2.86 -7.95 -3.62
C LEU A 98 3.36 -7.69 -2.20
N VAL A 99 4.49 -8.29 -1.84
CA VAL A 99 5.25 -7.99 -0.63
C VAL A 99 6.62 -7.50 -1.05
N GLU A 100 6.93 -6.25 -0.76
CA GLU A 100 8.25 -5.65 -0.99
C GLU A 100 9.00 -5.52 0.33
N VAL A 101 10.33 -5.44 0.25
CA VAL A 101 11.19 -5.24 1.41
C VAL A 101 12.10 -4.05 1.17
N GLY A 102 12.07 -3.09 2.09
CA GLY A 102 12.95 -1.93 2.00
C GLY A 102 12.62 -0.84 3.02
N ASN A 103 13.65 -0.09 3.40
CA ASN A 103 13.51 1.01 4.36
C ASN A 103 12.91 2.28 3.73
N ASP A 104 13.11 2.49 2.43
CA ASP A 104 12.46 3.56 1.70
C ASP A 104 11.09 3.11 1.19
N ILE A 105 10.07 3.23 2.05
CA ILE A 105 8.70 2.84 1.71
C ILE A 105 8.18 3.61 0.48
N VAL A 106 8.51 4.90 0.38
CA VAL A 106 8.03 5.74 -0.73
C VAL A 106 8.71 5.33 -2.03
N GLY A 107 10.04 5.19 -2.02
CA GLY A 107 10.78 4.73 -3.21
C GLY A 107 10.32 3.36 -3.69
N ASN A 108 10.12 2.41 -2.79
CA ASN A 108 9.60 1.08 -3.14
C ASN A 108 8.19 1.15 -3.75
N LEU A 109 7.30 1.96 -3.18
CA LEU A 109 5.97 2.17 -3.73
C LEU A 109 6.02 2.78 -5.14
N LEU A 110 6.84 3.81 -5.36
CA LEU A 110 7.01 4.43 -6.67
C LEU A 110 7.60 3.46 -7.70
N MET A 111 8.56 2.62 -7.31
CA MET A 111 9.10 1.55 -8.16
C MET A 111 8.02 0.55 -8.56
N VAL A 112 7.13 0.16 -7.64
CA VAL A 112 5.99 -0.73 -7.94
C VAL A 112 5.01 -0.06 -8.89
N ILE A 113 4.72 1.23 -8.73
CA ILE A 113 3.87 1.98 -9.67
C ILE A 113 4.40 1.87 -11.10
N ASP A 114 5.69 2.15 -11.28
CA ASP A 114 6.33 2.11 -12.59
C ASP A 114 6.44 0.67 -13.14
N ARG A 115 6.85 -0.29 -12.30
CA ARG A 115 7.08 -1.70 -12.68
C ARG A 115 5.79 -2.43 -13.05
N GLU A 116 4.72 -2.22 -12.29
CA GLU A 116 3.44 -2.92 -12.50
C GLU A 116 2.49 -2.20 -13.46
N HIS A 117 2.91 -1.02 -13.96
CA HIS A 117 2.11 -0.13 -14.79
C HIS A 117 0.78 0.24 -14.10
N ILE A 118 0.89 0.82 -12.91
CA ILE A 118 -0.27 1.24 -12.12
C ILE A 118 -0.87 2.52 -12.71
N ASP A 119 -2.17 2.50 -12.96
CA ASP A 119 -2.91 3.65 -13.51
C ASP A 119 -3.42 4.59 -12.42
N MET A 120 -3.61 4.09 -11.20
CA MET A 120 -4.13 4.85 -10.07
C MET A 120 -3.68 4.25 -8.74
N VAL A 121 -3.38 5.10 -7.76
CA VAL A 121 -3.18 4.66 -6.37
C VAL A 121 -4.35 5.13 -5.52
N VAL A 122 -4.89 4.22 -4.72
CA VAL A 122 -5.78 4.54 -3.61
C VAL A 122 -4.95 4.42 -2.34
N ILE A 123 -4.84 5.49 -1.55
CA ILE A 123 -4.02 5.49 -0.33
C ILE A 123 -4.72 6.26 0.77
N SER A 124 -4.64 5.76 1.99
CA SER A 124 -5.12 6.49 3.15
C SER A 124 -4.14 7.58 3.61
N THR A 125 -4.69 8.66 4.12
CA THR A 125 -3.91 9.79 4.68
C THR A 125 -3.11 9.43 5.93
N HIS A 126 -3.45 8.34 6.61
CA HIS A 126 -2.72 7.81 7.77
C HIS A 126 -2.53 6.30 7.62
N GLY A 127 -1.61 5.76 8.42
CA GLY A 127 -1.32 4.33 8.52
C GLY A 127 -1.04 3.89 9.95
N THR A 128 -0.19 2.88 10.11
CA THR A 128 0.21 2.26 11.38
C THR A 128 0.78 3.22 12.42
N SER A 129 1.38 4.34 12.00
CA SER A 129 1.94 5.34 12.93
C SER A 129 0.90 6.19 13.66
N GLY A 130 -0.36 6.16 13.23
CA GLY A 130 -1.55 6.58 14.00
C GLY A 130 -1.66 8.00 14.60
N TRP A 131 -2.80 8.65 14.32
CA TRP A 131 -3.56 9.50 15.26
C TRP A 131 -2.95 10.83 15.74
N ARG A 132 -2.68 11.74 14.80
CA ARG A 132 -2.80 13.17 15.09
C ARG A 132 -3.84 13.78 14.15
N PRO A 133 -4.89 14.46 14.65
CA PRO A 133 -6.02 14.96 13.84
C PRO A 133 -5.65 15.86 12.65
N THR A 134 -4.41 16.35 12.62
CA THR A 134 -3.87 17.34 11.68
C THR A 134 -2.65 16.85 10.88
N VAL A 135 -2.19 15.61 11.06
CA VAL A 135 -0.96 15.15 10.40
C VAL A 135 -1.30 14.33 9.16
N PHE A 136 -1.19 14.96 8.00
CA PHE A 136 -1.08 14.25 6.73
C PHE A 136 0.12 13.30 6.80
N GLY A 137 -0.10 12.01 6.58
CA GLY A 137 0.93 10.99 6.73
C GLY A 137 2.11 11.25 5.79
N SER A 138 3.32 11.16 6.32
CA SER A 138 4.55 11.48 5.58
C SER A 138 4.74 10.64 4.31
N ILE A 139 4.22 9.40 4.31
CA ILE A 139 4.21 8.54 3.12
C ILE A 139 3.20 9.05 2.11
N ALA A 140 1.93 9.25 2.50
CA ALA A 140 0.87 9.73 1.61
C ALA A 140 1.23 11.07 0.97
N GLU A 141 1.81 11.99 1.74
CA GLU A 141 2.29 13.28 1.24
C GLU A 141 3.35 13.12 0.15
N LYS A 142 4.38 12.32 0.42
CA LYS A 142 5.47 12.13 -0.54
C LYS A 142 4.98 11.40 -1.79
N VAL A 143 4.09 10.42 -1.66
CA VAL A 143 3.49 9.72 -2.80
C VAL A 143 2.69 10.69 -3.66
N VAL A 144 1.85 11.54 -3.08
CA VAL A 144 1.07 12.55 -3.82
C VAL A 144 1.97 13.53 -4.57
N ARG A 145 3.11 13.91 -3.98
CA ARG A 145 4.07 14.82 -4.60
C ARG A 145 4.89 14.19 -5.73
N LEU A 146 5.11 12.88 -5.71
CA LEU A 146 6.11 12.20 -6.55
C LEU A 146 5.51 11.23 -7.57
N ALA A 147 4.34 10.67 -7.29
CA ALA A 147 3.69 9.73 -8.19
C ALA A 147 3.22 10.44 -9.47
N LYS A 148 3.41 9.76 -10.60
CA LYS A 148 3.02 10.26 -11.93
C LYS A 148 1.60 9.89 -12.32
N CYS A 149 1.01 8.92 -11.60
CA CYS A 149 -0.36 8.49 -11.82
C CYS A 149 -1.34 9.22 -10.87
N PRO A 150 -2.63 9.31 -11.24
CA PRO A 150 -3.71 9.74 -10.36
C PRO A 150 -3.67 9.09 -8.96
N ILE A 151 -3.93 9.90 -7.92
CA ILE A 151 -3.97 9.45 -6.53
C ILE A 151 -5.35 9.78 -5.94
N LEU A 152 -6.03 8.79 -5.37
CA LEU A 152 -7.18 8.99 -4.49
C LEU A 152 -6.73 8.90 -3.04
N LEU A 153 -6.80 10.04 -2.36
CA LEU A 153 -6.52 10.15 -0.94
C LEU A 153 -7.78 9.92 -0.11
N LEU A 154 -7.72 8.94 0.78
CA LEU A 154 -8.82 8.63 1.69
C LEU A 154 -8.51 9.19 3.07
N ARG A 155 -9.42 10.03 3.57
CA ARG A 155 -9.33 10.54 4.94
C ARG A 155 -9.58 9.38 5.89
N SER A 156 -8.65 9.13 6.81
CA SER A 156 -8.83 8.12 7.84
C SER A 156 -10.02 8.51 8.71
N ALA A 157 -10.97 7.59 8.89
CA ALA A 157 -12.10 7.83 9.77
C ALA A 157 -11.59 8.09 11.18
N LYS A 158 -12.18 9.08 11.86
CA LYS A 158 -12.04 9.22 13.31
C LYS A 158 -12.54 7.91 13.91
N ALA A 159 -11.78 7.23 14.75
CA ALA A 159 -12.45 6.31 15.66
C ALA A 159 -13.40 7.17 16.50
N GLY A 160 -14.68 6.83 16.46
CA GLY A 160 -15.68 7.40 17.35
C GLY A 160 -15.38 7.05 18.80
#